data_AF-A0A7C8AFR4-F1
#
_entry.id   AF-A0A7C8AFR4-F1
#
_cell.length_a   1.000
_cell.length_b   1.000
_cell.length_c   1.000
_cell.angle_alpha   90.00
_cell.angle_beta   90.00
_cell.angle_gamma   90.00
#
_symmetry.space_group_name_H-M   'P 1'
#
loop_
_entity.id
_entity.type
_entity.pdbx_description
1 polymer ?
#
loop_
_entity_poly.entity_id
_entity_poly.type
_entity_poly.pdbx_seq_one_letter_code
_entity_poly.pdbx_strand_id
1 'polypeptide(L)'
;MARWKKPLRCTFRWFRAFHVTPSYSVNISIPPWLSQFSREGLFGILLSIIPGLAHLLQGRFREIRWYVLGWLVSLVLALFLYGGFWGLCFFGFAIGLHAWIAIHSALIKQVTGFGHRAFAFVLVSLGMLVVYRNLGGLIFRNLAGGYSNITVPYYRIETGDYLLAGRSRLRNKPLTRGVLVLASLEGTGHGGFWPWSQRRRDMGIAQVVGLPGEKLETRGGAFWINDEQLDAEKYPLPGWLRRIKMSVTIPKSSYFISADYNVAAHGRALNKLDVTNVCLVGYDSFEAKAFMRWMPLMRRGFIRDME
;
A
#
# COMPACT_ATOMS: atom_id res chain seq x y z
N MET A 1 37.75 -5.61 27.42
CA MET A 1 36.81 -6.05 26.37
C MET A 1 35.59 -5.17 26.36
N ALA A 2 35.10 -4.73 25.19
CA ALA A 2 34.01 -3.77 25.09
C ALA A 2 32.66 -4.34 25.58
N ARG A 3 31.93 -3.56 26.39
CA ARG A 3 30.68 -3.96 27.08
C ARG A 3 29.55 -4.39 26.13
N TRP A 4 29.57 -3.95 24.88
CA TRP A 4 28.59 -4.33 23.84
C TRP A 4 28.72 -5.79 23.37
N LYS A 5 29.86 -6.46 23.60
CA LYS A 5 30.04 -7.86 23.19
C LYS A 5 29.25 -8.87 24.04
N LYS A 6 28.88 -8.50 25.27
CA LYS A 6 28.16 -9.37 26.22
C LYS A 6 26.71 -9.66 25.79
N PRO A 7 25.86 -8.66 25.45
CA PRO A 7 24.49 -8.92 25.01
C PRO A 7 24.43 -9.68 23.69
N LEU A 8 25.33 -9.36 22.74
CA LEU A 8 25.43 -10.09 21.46
C LEU A 8 25.87 -11.55 21.63
N ARG A 9 26.76 -11.84 22.57
CA ARG A 9 27.13 -13.23 22.91
C ARG A 9 25.98 -13.98 23.57
N CYS A 10 25.17 -13.34 24.41
CA CYS A 10 24.01 -13.95 25.04
C CYS A 10 22.92 -14.27 24.01
N THR A 11 22.62 -13.36 23.08
CA THR A 11 21.70 -13.64 21.97
C THR A 11 22.24 -14.72 21.04
N PHE A 12 23.52 -14.72 20.69
CA PHE A 12 24.11 -15.82 19.90
C PHE A 12 24.11 -17.17 20.62
N ARG A 13 24.35 -17.19 21.94
CA ARG A 13 24.23 -18.41 22.77
C ARG A 13 22.79 -18.89 22.85
N TRP A 14 21.83 -17.97 22.97
CA TRP A 14 20.41 -18.29 22.98
C TRP A 14 19.95 -18.84 21.62
N PHE A 15 20.42 -18.27 20.50
CA PHE A 15 20.21 -18.83 19.15
C PHE A 15 20.88 -20.20 18.96
N ARG A 16 22.06 -20.43 19.55
CA ARG A 16 22.72 -21.75 19.58
C ARG A 16 22.02 -22.76 20.51
N ALA A 17 21.38 -22.31 21.58
CA ALA A 17 20.54 -23.15 22.43
C ALA A 17 19.19 -23.47 21.73
N PHE A 18 18.70 -22.56 20.88
CA PHE A 18 17.59 -22.77 19.95
C PHE A 18 17.98 -23.61 18.72
N HIS A 19 19.25 -23.98 18.56
CA HIS A 19 19.64 -25.24 17.92
C HIS A 19 19.28 -26.42 18.84
N VAL A 20 18.08 -26.39 19.42
CA VAL A 20 17.31 -27.60 19.69
C VAL A 20 17.32 -28.34 18.37
N THR A 21 18.06 -29.44 18.32
CA THR A 21 17.81 -30.53 17.39
C THR A 21 16.31 -30.82 17.51
N PRO A 22 15.46 -30.37 16.56
CA PRO A 22 14.08 -30.79 16.60
C PRO A 22 14.15 -32.21 16.07
N SER A 23 14.38 -33.19 16.94
CA SER A 23 14.20 -34.61 16.68
C SER A 23 12.76 -34.93 16.29
N TYR A 24 11.85 -33.95 16.34
CA TYR A 24 10.66 -33.90 15.51
C TYR A 24 11.05 -33.75 14.03
N SER A 25 11.35 -34.88 13.37
CA SER A 25 10.89 -35.02 12.00
C SER A 25 9.37 -34.90 12.06
N VAL A 26 8.82 -33.87 11.44
CA VAL A 26 7.39 -33.81 11.15
C VAL A 26 7.15 -34.94 10.16
N ASN A 27 6.86 -36.14 10.68
CA ASN A 27 6.65 -37.35 9.91
C ASN A 27 5.19 -37.33 9.43
N ILE A 28 4.89 -36.38 8.55
CA ILE A 28 3.64 -36.41 7.81
C ILE A 28 3.79 -37.55 6.82
N SER A 29 2.98 -38.61 6.98
CA SER A 29 2.90 -39.69 6.01
C SER A 29 2.33 -39.14 4.70
N ILE A 30 3.22 -38.69 3.82
CA ILE A 30 2.87 -38.17 2.51
C ILE A 30 2.67 -39.36 1.56
N PRO A 31 1.55 -39.42 0.81
CA PRO A 31 1.35 -40.46 -0.18
C PRO A 31 2.53 -40.56 -1.18
N PRO A 32 3.00 -41.77 -1.52
CA PRO A 32 4.16 -41.95 -2.40
C PRO A 32 4.05 -41.20 -3.73
N TRP A 33 2.84 -41.20 -4.33
CA TRP A 33 2.56 -40.50 -5.58
C TRP A 33 2.86 -39.00 -5.49
N LEU A 34 2.53 -38.35 -4.38
CA LEU A 34 2.74 -36.91 -4.19
C LEU A 34 4.24 -36.56 -4.07
N SER A 35 5.01 -37.44 -3.43
CA SER A 35 6.46 -37.27 -3.30
C SER A 35 7.19 -37.47 -4.63
N GLN A 36 6.77 -38.43 -5.46
CA GLN A 36 7.28 -38.62 -6.82
C GLN A 36 6.93 -37.41 -7.70
N PHE A 37 5.68 -36.93 -7.63
CA PHE A 37 5.20 -35.77 -8.35
C PHE A 37 5.99 -34.49 -8.03
N SER A 38 6.39 -34.30 -6.77
CA SER A 38 7.20 -33.14 -6.33
C SER A 38 8.65 -33.13 -6.86
N ARG A 39 9.13 -34.24 -7.43
CA ARG A 39 10.50 -34.37 -7.96
C ARG A 39 10.59 -33.98 -9.44
N GLU A 40 9.48 -33.87 -10.14
CA GLU A 40 9.44 -33.36 -11.51
C GLU A 40 9.63 -31.83 -11.51
N GLY A 41 10.55 -31.33 -12.35
CA GLY A 41 11.02 -29.94 -12.29
C GLY A 41 9.91 -28.89 -12.40
N LEU A 42 8.88 -29.12 -13.23
CA LEU A 42 7.74 -28.22 -13.40
C LEU A 42 6.81 -28.21 -12.19
N PHE A 43 6.53 -29.38 -11.60
CA PHE A 43 5.67 -29.49 -10.43
C PHE A 43 6.34 -28.98 -9.15
N GLY A 44 7.66 -29.12 -9.04
CA GLY A 44 8.43 -28.47 -7.98
C GLY A 44 8.27 -26.94 -7.99
N ILE A 45 8.19 -26.32 -9.19
CA ILE A 45 7.95 -24.88 -9.34
C ILE A 45 6.52 -24.51 -8.93
N LEU A 46 5.51 -25.29 -9.34
CA LEU A 46 4.11 -25.05 -8.96
C LEU A 46 3.89 -25.19 -7.43
N LEU A 47 4.46 -26.22 -6.81
CA LEU A 47 4.41 -26.39 -5.35
C LEU A 47 5.15 -25.26 -4.63
N SER A 48 6.14 -24.66 -5.28
CA SER A 48 6.86 -23.50 -4.74
C SER A 48 6.09 -22.19 -4.85
N ILE A 49 4.81 -22.18 -5.28
CA ILE A 49 3.91 -21.04 -5.06
C ILE A 49 3.73 -20.79 -3.55
N ILE A 50 3.74 -21.86 -2.75
CA ILE A 50 3.79 -21.79 -1.29
C ILE A 50 5.25 -21.96 -0.85
N PRO A 51 5.86 -20.95 -0.22
CA PRO A 51 7.28 -21.01 0.12
C PRO A 51 7.61 -22.21 1.00
N GLY A 52 8.47 -23.09 0.48
CA GLY A 52 8.98 -24.25 1.20
C GLY A 52 8.07 -25.49 1.24
N LEU A 53 6.90 -25.45 0.59
CA LEU A 53 6.01 -26.61 0.51
C LEU A 53 6.68 -27.79 -0.21
N ALA A 54 7.38 -27.55 -1.31
CA ALA A 54 8.13 -28.58 -2.02
C ALA A 54 9.16 -29.27 -1.11
N HIS A 55 9.91 -28.51 -0.31
CA HIS A 55 10.90 -29.07 0.62
C HIS A 55 10.25 -29.81 1.78
N LEU A 56 9.08 -29.36 2.24
CA LEU A 56 8.30 -30.08 3.24
C LEU A 56 7.88 -31.45 2.70
N LEU A 57 7.36 -31.50 1.46
CA LEU A 57 6.95 -32.74 0.81
C LEU A 57 8.12 -33.69 0.52
N GLN A 58 9.32 -33.15 0.32
CA GLN A 58 10.55 -33.91 0.12
C GLN A 58 11.26 -34.29 1.44
N GLY A 59 10.73 -33.90 2.61
CA GLY A 59 11.40 -34.13 3.91
C GLY A 59 12.68 -33.31 4.13
N ARG A 60 12.92 -32.29 3.29
CA ARG A 60 14.14 -31.45 3.27
C ARG A 60 13.92 -30.04 3.84
N PHE A 61 12.80 -29.80 4.51
CA PHE A 61 12.46 -28.47 5.05
C PHE A 61 13.53 -27.88 5.98
N ARG A 62 14.29 -28.74 6.68
CA ARG A 62 15.39 -28.31 7.57
C ARG A 62 16.46 -27.49 6.83
N GLU A 63 16.66 -27.75 5.54
CA GLU A 63 17.65 -27.04 4.71
C GLU A 63 17.23 -25.59 4.44
N ILE A 64 15.92 -25.30 4.43
CA ILE A 64 15.38 -23.99 4.05
C ILE A 64 14.66 -23.23 5.16
N ARG A 65 14.54 -23.82 6.37
CA ARG A 65 13.74 -23.25 7.48
C ARG A 65 14.05 -21.77 7.77
N TRP A 66 15.33 -21.38 7.68
CA TRP A 66 15.75 -20.01 7.94
C TRP A 66 15.39 -19.05 6.80
N TYR A 67 15.40 -19.53 5.56
CA TYR A 67 14.92 -18.74 4.42
C TYR A 67 13.41 -18.53 4.49
N VAL A 68 12.64 -19.55 4.89
CA VAL A 68 11.19 -19.44 5.09
C VAL A 68 10.87 -18.48 6.23
N LEU A 69 11.59 -18.56 7.35
CA LEU A 69 11.43 -17.61 8.45
C LEU A 69 11.78 -16.18 8.02
N GLY A 70 12.90 -15.99 7.32
CA GLY A 70 13.29 -14.69 6.78
C GLY A 70 12.24 -14.13 5.82
N TRP A 71 11.72 -14.98 4.94
CA TRP A 71 10.63 -14.64 4.03
C TRP A 71 9.39 -14.15 4.79
N LEU A 72 8.97 -14.88 5.82
CA LEU A 72 7.80 -14.53 6.63
C LEU A 72 8.01 -13.19 7.35
N VAL A 73 9.17 -12.99 7.97
CA VAL A 73 9.50 -11.73 8.65
C VAL A 73 9.51 -10.57 7.66
N SER A 74 10.15 -10.74 6.49
CA SER A 74 10.15 -9.74 5.44
C SER A 74 8.74 -9.41 4.96
N LEU A 75 7.87 -10.43 4.79
CA LEU A 75 6.49 -10.21 4.37
C LEU A 75 5.69 -9.45 5.43
N VAL A 76 5.81 -9.81 6.72
CA VAL A 76 5.14 -9.10 7.81
C VAL A 76 5.61 -7.65 7.87
N LEU A 77 6.91 -7.38 7.77
CA LEU A 77 7.46 -6.02 7.76
C LEU A 77 7.01 -5.23 6.52
N ALA A 78 6.97 -5.88 5.35
CA ALA A 78 6.47 -5.27 4.12
C ALA A 78 5.02 -4.82 4.24
N LEU A 79 4.16 -5.68 4.79
CA LEU A 79 2.75 -5.37 5.06
C LEU A 79 2.64 -4.28 6.13
N PHE A 80 3.38 -4.39 7.23
CA PHE A 80 3.35 -3.42 8.33
C PHE A 80 3.80 -2.02 7.90
N LEU A 81 4.77 -1.93 6.99
CA LEU A 81 5.29 -0.67 6.44
C LEU A 81 4.73 -0.36 5.05
N TYR A 82 3.58 -0.95 4.70
CA TYR A 82 2.94 -0.78 3.40
C TYR A 82 2.73 0.70 3.07
N GLY A 83 2.95 1.06 1.81
CA GLY A 83 2.90 2.44 1.35
C GLY A 83 4.18 3.25 1.62
N GLY A 84 5.19 2.71 2.31
CA GLY A 84 6.49 3.37 2.50
C GLY A 84 7.63 2.76 1.70
N PHE A 85 8.75 3.47 1.59
CA PHE A 85 9.98 2.99 0.95
C PHE A 85 10.48 1.67 1.57
N TRP A 86 10.56 1.61 2.90
CA TRP A 86 10.99 0.40 3.61
C TRP A 86 10.06 -0.79 3.38
N GLY A 87 8.74 -0.55 3.31
CA GLY A 87 7.78 -1.60 2.96
C GLY A 87 8.05 -2.20 1.58
N LEU A 88 8.38 -1.35 0.60
CA LEU A 88 8.76 -1.79 -0.75
C LEU A 88 10.06 -2.60 -0.74
N CYS A 89 11.08 -2.18 0.01
CA CYS A 89 12.33 -2.93 0.15
C CYS A 89 12.08 -4.32 0.75
N PHE A 90 11.34 -4.41 1.87
CA PHE A 90 11.01 -5.69 2.49
C PHE A 90 10.15 -6.59 1.59
N PHE A 91 9.27 -6.00 0.79
CA PHE A 91 8.51 -6.75 -0.21
C PHE A 91 9.41 -7.35 -1.29
N GLY A 92 10.38 -6.58 -1.80
CA GLY A 92 11.39 -7.07 -2.73
C GLY A 92 12.24 -8.19 -2.13
N PHE A 93 12.67 -8.05 -0.87
CA PHE A 93 13.37 -9.12 -0.16
C PHE A 93 12.52 -10.39 0.02
N ALA A 94 11.23 -10.25 0.34
CA ALA A 94 10.34 -11.40 0.43
C ALA A 94 10.22 -12.12 -0.92
N ILE A 95 10.04 -11.41 -2.03
CA ILE A 95 10.01 -12.02 -3.37
C ILE A 95 11.34 -12.73 -3.68
N GLY A 96 12.47 -12.08 -3.42
CA GLY A 96 13.80 -12.65 -3.65
C GLY A 96 14.05 -13.92 -2.84
N LEU A 97 13.71 -13.92 -1.54
CA LEU A 97 13.81 -15.10 -0.69
C LEU A 97 12.89 -16.23 -1.18
N HIS A 98 11.68 -15.88 -1.62
CA HIS A 98 10.75 -16.87 -2.16
C HIS A 98 11.28 -17.52 -3.44
N ALA A 99 11.80 -16.71 -4.38
CA ALA A 99 12.42 -17.20 -5.60
C ALA A 99 13.65 -18.08 -5.30
N TRP A 100 14.47 -17.69 -4.31
CA TRP A 100 15.60 -18.50 -3.87
C TRP A 100 15.16 -19.86 -3.34
N ILE A 101 14.13 -19.89 -2.50
CA ILE A 101 13.55 -21.14 -1.98
C ILE A 101 13.09 -22.03 -3.15
N ALA A 102 12.36 -21.48 -4.12
CA ALA A 102 11.87 -22.22 -5.29
C ALA A 102 12.99 -22.80 -6.17
N ILE A 103 14.09 -22.07 -6.36
CA ILE A 103 15.24 -22.55 -7.13
C ILE A 103 16.03 -23.61 -6.37
N HIS A 104 16.11 -23.48 -5.05
CA HIS A 104 16.83 -24.42 -4.20
C HIS A 104 16.22 -25.83 -4.24
N SER A 105 14.90 -25.97 -4.41
CA SER A 105 14.26 -27.28 -4.61
C SER A 105 14.52 -27.85 -6.00
N ALA A 106 14.43 -27.04 -7.05
CA ALA A 106 14.31 -27.54 -8.42
C ALA A 106 15.63 -27.58 -9.23
N LEU A 107 16.49 -26.57 -9.10
CA LEU A 107 17.46 -26.25 -10.16
C LEU A 107 18.93 -26.27 -9.73
N ILE A 108 19.24 -26.15 -8.43
CA ILE A 108 20.65 -26.05 -7.96
C ILE A 108 21.48 -27.28 -8.36
N LYS A 109 20.87 -28.47 -8.47
CA LYS A 109 21.57 -29.70 -8.85
C LYS A 109 21.83 -29.82 -10.35
N GLN A 110 21.03 -29.18 -11.20
CA GLN A 110 21.11 -29.34 -12.66
C GLN A 110 21.90 -28.21 -13.34
N VAL A 111 21.91 -27.03 -12.73
CA VAL A 111 22.57 -25.84 -13.29
C VAL A 111 23.81 -25.53 -12.47
N THR A 112 25.00 -25.72 -13.04
CA THR A 112 26.29 -25.49 -12.36
C THR A 112 26.83 -24.07 -12.59
N GLY A 113 26.54 -23.47 -13.75
CA GLY A 113 27.06 -22.15 -14.11
C GLY A 113 26.42 -20.99 -13.34
N PHE A 114 27.24 -20.07 -12.83
CA PHE A 114 26.78 -18.88 -12.10
C PHE A 114 25.80 -18.02 -12.93
N GLY A 115 26.12 -17.75 -14.19
CA GLY A 115 25.26 -16.95 -15.08
C GLY A 115 23.88 -17.56 -15.29
N HIS A 116 23.81 -18.88 -15.49
CA HIS A 116 22.55 -19.60 -15.63
C HIS A 116 21.73 -19.60 -14.33
N ARG A 117 22.38 -19.71 -13.17
CA ARG A 117 21.72 -19.59 -11.86
C ARG A 117 21.16 -18.19 -11.63
N ALA A 118 21.94 -17.15 -11.96
CA ALA A 118 21.50 -15.76 -11.86
C ALA A 118 20.31 -15.48 -12.79
N PHE A 119 20.38 -15.96 -14.05
CA PHE A 119 19.28 -15.84 -15.01
C PHE A 119 18.01 -16.55 -14.51
N ALA A 120 18.14 -17.80 -14.05
CA ALA A 120 17.01 -18.54 -13.46
C ALA A 120 16.41 -17.81 -12.25
N PHE A 121 17.24 -17.24 -11.38
CA PHE A 121 16.81 -16.43 -10.24
C PHE A 121 16.00 -15.20 -10.64
N VAL A 122 16.48 -14.44 -11.62
CA VAL A 122 15.75 -13.27 -12.12
C VAL A 122 14.42 -13.71 -12.73
N LEU A 123 14.41 -14.76 -13.55
CA LEU A 123 13.20 -15.28 -14.20
C LEU A 123 12.14 -15.73 -13.17
N VAL A 124 12.54 -16.52 -12.17
CA VAL A 124 11.64 -16.98 -11.11
C VAL A 124 11.16 -15.81 -10.25
N SER A 125 12.02 -14.82 -9.97
CA SER A 125 11.64 -13.61 -9.23
C SER A 125 10.58 -12.80 -9.97
N LEU A 126 10.71 -12.65 -11.30
CA LEU A 126 9.69 -12.00 -12.14
C LEU A 126 8.37 -12.78 -12.13
N GLY A 127 8.43 -14.11 -12.25
CA GLY A 127 7.25 -14.97 -12.12
C GLY A 127 6.55 -14.80 -10.76
N MET A 128 7.31 -14.81 -9.67
CA MET A 128 6.79 -14.60 -8.32
C MET A 128 6.21 -13.20 -8.13
N LEU A 129 6.80 -12.16 -8.73
CA LEU A 129 6.25 -10.81 -8.73
C LEU A 129 4.85 -10.79 -9.36
N VAL A 130 4.64 -11.50 -10.48
CA VAL A 130 3.32 -11.63 -11.12
C VAL A 130 2.34 -12.35 -10.19
N VAL A 131 2.74 -13.46 -9.56
CA VAL A 131 1.89 -14.19 -8.60
C VAL A 131 1.49 -13.29 -7.43
N TYR A 132 2.44 -12.61 -6.80
CA TYR A 132 2.19 -11.73 -5.66
C TYR A 132 1.27 -10.57 -6.02
N ARG A 133 1.45 -9.99 -7.21
CA ARG A 133 0.60 -8.91 -7.71
C ARG A 133 -0.85 -9.38 -7.86
N ASN A 134 -1.06 -10.54 -8.48
CA ASN A 134 -2.40 -11.09 -8.69
C ASN A 134 -3.06 -11.49 -7.37
N LEU A 135 -2.32 -12.18 -6.49
CA LEU A 135 -2.81 -12.58 -5.17
C LEU A 135 -3.15 -11.36 -4.31
N GLY A 136 -2.31 -10.33 -4.33
CA GLY A 136 -2.58 -9.05 -3.69
C GLY A 136 -3.85 -8.38 -4.23
N GLY A 137 -4.05 -8.40 -5.55
CA GLY A 137 -5.27 -7.89 -6.17
C GLY A 137 -6.54 -8.63 -5.72
N LEU A 138 -6.43 -9.93 -5.45
CA LEU A 138 -7.54 -10.75 -4.94
C LEU A 138 -7.82 -10.48 -3.45
N ILE A 139 -6.79 -10.56 -2.60
CA ILE A 139 -6.92 -10.39 -1.14
C ILE A 139 -7.32 -8.96 -0.78
N PHE A 140 -6.69 -7.98 -1.43
CA PHE A 140 -6.93 -6.56 -1.17
C PHE A 140 -7.94 -5.95 -2.14
N ARG A 141 -8.82 -6.75 -2.77
CA ARG A 141 -9.79 -6.26 -3.76
C ARG A 141 -10.71 -5.15 -3.21
N ASN A 142 -11.04 -5.21 -1.93
CA ASN A 142 -11.89 -4.22 -1.27
C ASN A 142 -11.12 -3.10 -0.56
N LEU A 143 -9.80 -3.14 -0.60
CA LEU A 143 -8.91 -2.18 0.03
C LEU A 143 -8.16 -1.39 -1.03
N ALA A 144 -8.09 -0.09 -0.81
CA ALA A 144 -7.29 0.84 -1.56
C ALA A 144 -6.46 1.66 -0.56
N GLY A 145 -5.54 2.47 -1.08
CA GLY A 145 -4.80 3.40 -0.25
C GLY A 145 -4.11 4.44 -1.10
N GLY A 146 -3.97 5.62 -0.54
CA GLY A 146 -3.40 6.79 -1.20
C GLY A 146 -2.74 7.70 -0.18
N TYR A 147 -1.87 8.56 -0.70
CA TYR A 147 -1.30 9.62 0.11
C TYR A 147 -2.31 10.75 0.26
N SER A 148 -2.32 11.37 1.43
CA SER A 148 -3.11 12.56 1.69
C SER A 148 -2.55 13.74 0.91
N ASN A 149 -3.39 14.37 0.11
CA ASN A 149 -3.07 15.65 -0.52
C ASN A 149 -3.62 16.81 0.32
N ILE A 150 -4.00 16.59 1.57
CA ILE A 150 -4.51 17.65 2.43
C ILE A 150 -4.03 17.44 3.86
N THR A 151 -3.85 18.55 4.56
CA THR A 151 -3.69 18.55 6.00
C THR A 151 -5.03 18.86 6.64
N VAL A 152 -5.55 17.96 7.48
CA VAL A 152 -6.81 18.12 8.23
C VAL A 152 -6.51 18.00 9.73
N PRO A 153 -6.38 19.14 10.45
CA PRO A 153 -6.01 19.16 11.87
C PRO A 153 -6.94 18.33 12.76
N TYR A 154 -8.25 18.37 12.52
CA TYR A 154 -9.24 17.60 13.28
C TYR A 154 -8.94 16.09 13.32
N TYR A 155 -8.50 15.52 12.19
CA TYR A 155 -8.11 14.11 12.10
C TYR A 155 -6.62 13.87 12.42
N ARG A 156 -5.86 14.94 12.69
CA ARG A 156 -4.40 14.95 12.79
C ARG A 156 -3.71 14.41 11.52
N ILE A 157 -4.34 14.59 10.37
CA ILE A 157 -3.82 14.11 9.08
C ILE A 157 -2.98 15.22 8.48
N GLU A 158 -1.81 14.86 7.98
CA GLU A 158 -0.91 15.77 7.28
C GLU A 158 -0.78 15.36 5.81
N THR A 159 -0.46 16.34 4.97
CA THR A 159 -0.10 16.10 3.57
C THR A 159 1.07 15.13 3.51
N GLY A 160 0.94 14.05 2.73
CA GLY A 160 1.92 12.96 2.62
C GLY A 160 1.68 11.77 3.56
N ASP A 161 0.74 11.84 4.50
CA ASP A 161 0.32 10.66 5.27
C ASP A 161 -0.27 9.59 4.32
N TYR A 162 0.03 8.31 4.52
CA TYR A 162 -0.60 7.22 3.75
C TYR A 162 -1.84 6.72 4.47
N LEU A 163 -3.00 6.78 3.81
CA LEU A 163 -4.26 6.32 4.37
C LEU A 163 -4.77 5.06 3.66
N LEU A 164 -5.37 4.16 4.42
CA LEU A 164 -6.13 3.04 3.88
C LEU A 164 -7.60 3.43 3.69
N ALA A 165 -8.14 2.98 2.58
CA ALA A 165 -9.50 3.27 2.15
C ALA A 165 -10.24 1.98 1.75
N GLY A 166 -11.53 1.91 2.08
CA GLY A 166 -12.39 0.78 1.76
C GLY A 166 -13.27 1.10 0.56
N ARG A 167 -13.20 0.30 -0.52
CA ARG A 167 -14.03 0.49 -1.72
C ARG A 167 -15.51 0.21 -1.44
N SER A 168 -15.80 -0.79 -0.61
CA SER A 168 -17.17 -1.17 -0.24
C SER A 168 -17.94 -0.08 0.52
N ARG A 169 -17.22 0.84 1.18
CA ARG A 169 -17.80 1.92 1.98
C ARG A 169 -18.43 3.04 1.16
N LEU A 170 -18.15 3.10 -0.15
CA LEU A 170 -18.80 4.03 -1.07
C LEU A 170 -20.04 3.44 -1.73
N ARG A 171 -20.16 2.11 -1.82
CA ARG A 171 -21.27 1.48 -2.55
C ARG A 171 -22.60 1.80 -1.87
N ASN A 172 -23.46 2.51 -2.58
CA ASN A 172 -24.87 2.75 -2.28
C ASN A 172 -25.18 3.71 -1.13
N LYS A 173 -24.25 4.58 -0.73
CA LYS A 173 -24.54 5.66 0.23
C LYS A 173 -24.04 7.00 -0.28
N PRO A 174 -24.85 8.08 -0.17
CA PRO A 174 -24.36 9.42 -0.44
C PRO A 174 -23.20 9.74 0.52
N LEU A 175 -22.22 10.48 0.00
CA LEU A 175 -21.10 10.93 0.82
C LEU A 175 -21.58 12.01 1.79
N THR A 176 -21.08 11.95 3.02
CA THR A 176 -21.28 13.01 4.00
C THR A 176 -20.13 14.01 3.97
N ARG A 177 -20.42 15.24 4.38
CA ARG A 177 -19.41 16.29 4.50
C ARG A 177 -18.33 15.86 5.50
N GLY A 178 -17.07 16.20 5.23
CA GLY A 178 -15.93 15.92 6.09
C GLY A 178 -15.33 14.53 5.92
N VAL A 179 -15.96 13.66 5.12
CA VAL A 179 -15.40 12.36 4.77
C VAL A 179 -14.17 12.52 3.90
N LEU A 180 -13.17 11.69 4.17
CA LEU A 180 -11.96 11.56 3.36
C LEU A 180 -12.16 10.47 2.31
N VAL A 181 -11.94 10.81 1.06
CA VAL A 181 -12.18 9.94 -0.09
C VAL A 181 -10.92 9.84 -0.94
N LEU A 182 -10.67 8.65 -1.47
CA LEU A 182 -9.72 8.45 -2.57
C LEU A 182 -10.46 8.80 -3.86
N ALA A 183 -10.01 9.87 -4.52
CA ALA A 183 -10.60 10.35 -5.76
C ALA A 183 -9.53 10.53 -6.84
N SER A 184 -9.94 10.50 -8.11
CA SER A 184 -9.10 10.97 -9.22
C SER A 184 -9.07 12.51 -9.23
N LEU A 185 -7.89 13.06 -9.03
CA LEU A 185 -7.52 14.47 -8.95
C LEU A 185 -6.64 14.79 -10.16
N GLU A 186 -7.23 15.39 -11.18
CA GLU A 186 -6.44 15.87 -12.32
C GLU A 186 -5.48 16.99 -11.85
N GLY A 187 -4.21 16.92 -12.24
CA GLY A 187 -3.24 17.99 -11.97
C GLY A 187 -2.51 17.96 -10.62
N THR A 188 -2.62 16.88 -9.83
CA THR A 188 -1.88 16.72 -8.55
C THR A 188 -0.47 16.13 -8.70
N GLY A 189 -0.01 15.88 -9.93
CA GLY A 189 1.23 15.12 -10.19
C GLY A 189 2.50 15.71 -9.56
N HIS A 190 3.05 15.01 -8.56
CA HIS A 190 4.47 15.06 -8.24
C HIS A 190 5.22 14.02 -9.10
N GLY A 191 6.33 14.43 -9.71
CA GLY A 191 7.10 13.64 -10.68
C GLY A 191 7.59 12.30 -10.11
N GLY A 192 7.14 11.21 -10.72
CA GLY A 192 7.60 9.84 -10.44
C GLY A 192 8.21 9.21 -11.69
N PHE A 193 9.36 8.55 -11.51
CA PHE A 193 10.25 8.05 -12.58
C PHE A 193 9.68 6.91 -13.45
N TRP A 194 8.51 6.32 -13.12
CA TRP A 194 8.05 5.08 -13.76
C TRP A 194 6.64 5.17 -14.41
N PRO A 195 6.45 4.74 -15.68
CA PRO A 195 5.19 4.87 -16.44
C PRO A 195 3.95 4.22 -15.80
N TRP A 196 4.08 3.07 -15.14
CA TRP A 196 2.95 2.38 -14.48
C TRP A 196 2.40 3.09 -13.22
N SER A 197 3.05 4.16 -12.76
CA SER A 197 2.54 4.99 -11.67
C SER A 197 1.50 6.02 -12.12
N GLN A 198 1.29 6.24 -13.43
CA GLN A 198 0.48 7.36 -13.94
C GLN A 198 -1.01 7.31 -13.53
N ARG A 199 -1.67 6.15 -13.62
CA ARG A 199 -3.06 5.99 -13.13
C ARG A 199 -3.22 6.15 -11.61
N ARG A 200 -2.14 5.99 -10.83
CA ARG A 200 -2.14 6.25 -9.38
C ARG A 200 -1.67 7.67 -9.04
N ARG A 201 -1.16 8.44 -10.01
CA ARG A 201 -0.62 9.80 -9.80
C ARG A 201 -1.72 10.85 -9.69
N ASP A 202 -2.84 10.62 -10.35
CA ASP A 202 -4.02 11.46 -10.20
C ASP A 202 -4.84 11.04 -8.99
N MET A 203 -4.63 9.84 -8.42
CA MET A 203 -5.41 9.44 -7.25
C MET A 203 -4.81 9.95 -5.93
N GLY A 204 -5.58 10.73 -5.19
CA GLY A 204 -5.18 11.26 -3.89
C GLY A 204 -6.33 11.20 -2.89
N ILE A 205 -5.98 11.23 -1.60
CA ILE A 205 -7.00 11.45 -0.59
C ILE A 205 -7.32 12.94 -0.55
N ALA A 206 -8.60 13.24 -0.71
CA ALA A 206 -9.20 14.55 -0.58
C ALA A 206 -10.31 14.52 0.47
N GLN A 207 -10.75 15.70 0.91
CA GLN A 207 -11.87 15.85 1.83
C GLN A 207 -13.11 16.36 1.12
N VAL A 208 -14.27 15.75 1.33
CA VAL A 208 -15.55 16.29 0.86
C VAL A 208 -15.93 17.51 1.72
N VAL A 209 -16.10 18.67 1.09
CA VAL A 209 -16.45 19.92 1.77
C VAL A 209 -17.86 20.38 1.42
N GLY A 210 -18.27 20.22 0.17
CA GLY A 210 -19.60 20.63 -0.29
C GLY A 210 -20.38 19.46 -0.89
N LEU A 211 -21.68 19.44 -0.62
CA LEU A 211 -22.60 18.40 -1.07
C LEU A 211 -23.43 18.86 -2.27
N PRO A 212 -24.03 17.92 -3.02
CA PRO A 212 -24.87 18.24 -4.17
C PRO A 212 -25.99 19.24 -3.84
N GLY A 213 -26.14 20.29 -4.64
CA GLY A 213 -27.17 21.33 -4.50
C GLY A 213 -26.81 22.48 -3.55
N GLU A 214 -25.70 22.39 -2.81
CA GLU A 214 -25.27 23.45 -1.91
C GLU A 214 -24.59 24.61 -2.65
N LYS A 215 -24.71 25.83 -2.11
CA LYS A 215 -23.93 26.98 -2.55
C LYS A 215 -22.66 27.08 -1.71
N LEU A 216 -21.50 26.91 -2.35
CA LEU A 216 -20.19 27.00 -1.72
C LEU A 216 -19.50 28.31 -2.08
N GLU A 217 -18.96 29.00 -1.08
CA GLU A 217 -18.16 30.21 -1.23
C GLU A 217 -16.80 30.09 -0.52
N THR A 218 -15.78 30.73 -1.08
CA THR A 218 -14.51 30.97 -0.40
C THR A 218 -14.38 32.46 -0.08
N ARG A 219 -14.47 32.80 1.21
CA ARG A 219 -14.32 34.18 1.69
C ARG A 219 -13.59 34.21 3.02
N GLY A 220 -12.66 35.16 3.16
CA GLY A 220 -11.90 35.35 4.41
C GLY A 220 -11.02 34.15 4.81
N GLY A 221 -10.54 33.35 3.85
CA GLY A 221 -9.68 32.19 4.15
C GLY A 221 -10.43 30.95 4.67
N ALA A 222 -11.76 30.92 4.59
CA ALA A 222 -12.60 29.80 5.01
C ALA A 222 -13.59 29.39 3.92
N PHE A 223 -14.12 28.18 4.05
CA PHE A 223 -15.27 27.72 3.28
C PHE A 223 -16.57 28.17 3.93
N TRP A 224 -17.54 28.53 3.09
CA TRP A 224 -18.89 28.90 3.50
C TRP A 224 -19.88 28.10 2.69
N ILE A 225 -20.86 27.48 3.35
CA ILE A 225 -21.92 26.70 2.72
C ILE A 225 -23.25 27.36 3.05
N ASN A 226 -24.02 27.77 2.04
CA ASN A 226 -25.32 28.43 2.22
C ASN A 226 -25.25 29.57 3.28
N ASP A 227 -24.21 30.39 3.20
CA ASP A 227 -23.90 31.50 4.13
C ASP A 227 -23.47 31.13 5.56
N GLU A 228 -23.29 29.84 5.87
CA GLU A 228 -22.69 29.37 7.13
C GLU A 228 -21.20 29.09 6.97
N GLN A 229 -20.37 29.62 7.88
CA GLN A 229 -18.92 29.39 7.86
C GLN A 229 -18.60 28.00 8.42
N LEU A 230 -17.80 27.23 7.68
CA LEU A 230 -17.28 25.96 8.16
C LEU A 230 -16.08 26.17 9.12
N ASP A 231 -15.99 25.31 10.12
CA ASP A 231 -14.87 25.24 11.07
C ASP A 231 -13.54 24.97 10.33
N ALA A 232 -12.57 25.86 10.49
CA ALA A 232 -11.28 25.80 9.81
C ALA A 232 -10.38 24.63 10.28
N GLU A 233 -10.57 24.10 11.49
CA GLU A 233 -9.83 22.92 11.95
C GLU A 233 -10.34 21.62 11.30
N LYS A 234 -11.65 21.59 11.02
CA LYS A 234 -12.33 20.46 10.35
C LYS A 234 -12.25 20.55 8.84
N TYR A 235 -12.33 21.77 8.29
CA TYR A 235 -12.40 22.07 6.86
C TYR A 235 -11.36 23.13 6.47
N PRO A 236 -10.06 22.81 6.54
CA PRO A 236 -9.01 23.77 6.24
C PRO A 236 -9.02 24.13 4.75
N LEU A 237 -8.89 25.42 4.46
CA LEU A 237 -8.75 25.93 3.10
C LEU A 237 -7.30 25.78 2.61
N PRO A 238 -7.06 25.00 1.53
CA PRO A 238 -5.74 24.82 0.92
C PRO A 238 -5.09 26.16 0.58
N GLY A 239 -3.77 26.26 0.75
CA GLY A 239 -3.02 27.52 0.60
C GLY A 239 -3.24 28.18 -0.77
N TRP A 240 -3.36 27.37 -1.82
CA TRP A 240 -3.58 27.83 -3.19
C TRP A 240 -4.97 28.43 -3.42
N LEU A 241 -5.98 28.04 -2.64
CA LEU A 241 -7.35 28.58 -2.69
C LEU A 241 -7.55 29.84 -1.85
N ARG A 242 -6.68 30.11 -0.86
CA ARG A 242 -6.87 31.22 0.10
C ARG A 242 -6.98 32.60 -0.55
N ARG A 243 -6.37 32.78 -1.72
CA ARG A 243 -6.37 34.06 -2.46
C ARG A 243 -7.48 34.15 -3.51
N ILE A 244 -8.22 33.08 -3.74
CA ILE A 244 -9.23 33.01 -4.79
C ILE A 244 -10.60 33.17 -4.14
N LYS A 245 -11.32 34.23 -4.53
CA LYS A 245 -12.74 34.39 -4.19
C LYS A 245 -13.57 33.64 -5.21
N MET A 246 -14.31 32.62 -4.77
CA MET A 246 -15.25 31.88 -5.61
C MET A 246 -16.59 31.72 -4.92
N SER A 247 -17.63 31.59 -5.74
CA SER A 247 -18.99 31.25 -5.36
C SER A 247 -19.52 30.31 -6.44
N VAL A 248 -19.92 29.11 -6.06
CA VAL A 248 -20.37 28.06 -6.97
C VAL A 248 -21.54 27.29 -6.36
N THR A 249 -22.55 26.99 -7.16
CA THR A 249 -23.60 26.04 -6.79
C THR A 249 -23.19 24.66 -7.25
N ILE A 250 -23.12 23.71 -6.31
CA ILE A 250 -22.62 22.36 -6.58
C ILE A 250 -23.67 21.58 -7.37
N PRO A 251 -23.34 21.03 -8.56
CA PRO A 251 -24.27 20.23 -9.35
C PRO A 251 -24.80 19.01 -8.59
N LYS A 252 -26.01 18.55 -8.93
CA LYS A 252 -26.66 17.40 -8.27
C LYS A 252 -25.87 16.08 -8.38
N SER A 253 -25.00 15.95 -9.37
CA SER A 253 -24.18 14.75 -9.64
C SER A 253 -22.76 14.82 -9.10
N SER A 254 -22.40 15.91 -8.40
CA SER A 254 -21.02 16.23 -8.06
C SER A 254 -20.90 16.66 -6.61
N TYR A 255 -19.68 16.58 -6.09
CA TYR A 255 -19.29 17.04 -4.77
C TYR A 255 -18.15 18.03 -4.91
N PHE A 256 -18.04 18.96 -3.98
CA PHE A 256 -16.86 19.82 -3.89
C PHE A 256 -15.85 19.19 -2.93
N ILE A 257 -14.64 18.93 -3.40
CA ILE A 257 -13.56 18.38 -2.60
C ILE A 257 -12.46 19.42 -2.34
N SER A 258 -11.80 19.26 -1.20
CA SER A 258 -10.61 20.01 -0.80
C SER A 258 -9.38 19.11 -0.88
N ALA A 259 -8.39 19.58 -1.64
CA ALA A 259 -7.06 18.99 -1.76
C ALA A 259 -6.02 20.06 -2.12
N ASP A 260 -4.75 19.80 -1.80
CA ASP A 260 -3.60 20.55 -2.28
C ASP A 260 -3.25 20.06 -3.70
N TYR A 261 -3.34 20.98 -4.66
CA TYR A 261 -2.97 20.72 -6.06
C TYR A 261 -1.60 21.32 -6.35
N ASN A 262 -0.84 20.68 -7.24
CA ASN A 262 0.43 21.21 -7.71
C ASN A 262 0.19 22.27 -8.80
N VAL A 263 -0.19 23.46 -8.35
CA VAL A 263 -0.54 24.60 -9.22
C VAL A 263 0.64 25.07 -10.07
N ALA A 264 1.88 24.86 -9.61
CA ALA A 264 3.08 25.27 -10.35
C ALA A 264 3.21 24.59 -11.73
N ALA A 265 2.60 23.41 -11.92
CA ALA A 265 2.54 22.73 -13.22
C ALA A 265 1.66 23.46 -14.26
N HIS A 266 0.82 24.40 -13.84
CA HIS A 266 -0.15 25.07 -14.73
C HIS A 266 0.37 26.40 -15.31
N GLY A 267 1.57 26.85 -14.93
CA GLY A 267 2.28 27.97 -15.59
C GLY A 267 1.54 29.32 -15.68
N ARG A 268 0.38 29.47 -15.03
CA ARG A 268 -0.51 30.63 -15.13
C ARG A 268 -1.22 30.89 -13.79
N ALA A 269 -1.68 32.13 -13.59
CA ALA A 269 -2.58 32.46 -12.50
C ALA A 269 -3.88 31.66 -12.65
N LEU A 270 -4.20 30.84 -11.65
CA LEU A 270 -5.44 30.07 -11.64
C LEU A 270 -6.64 31.00 -11.66
N ASN A 271 -7.57 30.74 -12.57
CA ASN A 271 -8.86 31.41 -12.59
C ASN A 271 -9.92 30.55 -11.87
N LYS A 272 -11.12 31.11 -11.71
CA LYS A 272 -12.26 30.43 -11.06
C LYS A 272 -12.67 29.14 -11.79
N LEU A 273 -12.52 29.09 -13.11
CA LEU A 273 -12.91 27.95 -13.93
C LEU A 273 -11.96 26.77 -13.70
N ASP A 274 -10.65 27.04 -13.59
CA ASP A 274 -9.64 26.02 -13.27
C ASP A 274 -9.93 25.39 -11.90
N VAL A 275 -10.24 26.21 -10.89
CA VAL A 275 -10.62 25.76 -9.54
C VAL A 275 -11.86 24.87 -9.59
N THR A 276 -12.86 25.29 -10.37
CA THR A 276 -14.12 24.56 -10.49
C THR A 276 -13.89 23.18 -11.12
N ASN A 277 -13.04 23.11 -12.14
CA ASN A 277 -12.71 21.85 -12.82
C ASN A 277 -11.97 20.87 -11.91
N VAL A 278 -11.04 21.34 -11.07
CA VAL A 278 -10.26 20.44 -10.21
C VAL A 278 -11.00 20.05 -8.93
N CYS A 279 -11.84 20.92 -8.37
CA CYS A 279 -12.51 20.69 -7.08
C CYS A 279 -13.93 20.12 -7.20
N LEU A 280 -14.64 20.31 -8.31
CA LEU A 280 -15.93 19.66 -8.53
C LEU A 280 -15.74 18.27 -9.12
N VAL A 281 -15.98 17.26 -8.30
CA VAL A 281 -15.72 15.86 -8.66
C VAL A 281 -17.03 15.09 -8.69
N GLY A 282 -17.26 14.38 -9.78
CA GLY A 282 -18.43 13.53 -9.95
C GLY A 282 -18.40 12.32 -9.01
N TYR A 283 -19.56 11.77 -8.68
CA TYR A 283 -19.64 10.59 -7.81
C TYR A 283 -18.81 9.40 -8.33
N ASP A 284 -18.76 9.21 -9.66
CA ASP A 284 -18.04 8.10 -10.31
C ASP A 284 -16.51 8.23 -10.22
N SER A 285 -16.01 9.39 -9.82
CA SER A 285 -14.58 9.65 -9.64
C SER A 285 -14.06 9.25 -8.25
N PHE A 286 -14.95 8.84 -7.33
CA PHE A 286 -14.57 8.33 -6.01
C PHE A 286 -14.36 6.82 -6.03
N GLU A 287 -13.19 6.36 -5.60
CA GLU A 287 -12.86 4.93 -5.58
C GLU A 287 -13.08 4.29 -4.21
N ALA A 288 -12.73 4.99 -3.13
CA ALA A 288 -12.84 4.45 -1.78
C ALA A 288 -13.00 5.53 -0.71
N LYS A 289 -13.53 5.16 0.47
CA LYS A 289 -13.59 6.01 1.66
C LYS A 289 -12.45 5.67 2.61
N ALA A 290 -11.64 6.66 2.99
CA ALA A 290 -10.55 6.48 3.94
C ALA A 290 -11.11 6.16 5.34
N PHE A 291 -10.47 5.23 6.04
CA PHE A 291 -10.90 4.80 7.37
C PHE A 291 -9.74 4.65 8.37
N MET A 292 -8.49 4.70 7.90
CA MET A 292 -7.34 4.51 8.76
C MET A 292 -6.14 5.29 8.23
N ARG A 293 -5.48 6.04 9.12
CA ARG A 293 -4.13 6.55 8.90
C ARG A 293 -3.15 5.41 9.15
N TRP A 294 -2.46 5.00 8.09
CA TRP A 294 -1.57 3.85 8.09
C TRP A 294 -0.12 4.23 8.33
N MET A 295 0.34 5.30 7.69
CA MET A 295 1.66 5.92 7.89
C MET A 295 1.52 7.42 8.14
N PRO A 296 2.36 8.01 9.03
CA PRO A 296 3.48 7.39 9.74
C PRO A 296 3.06 6.51 10.93
N LEU A 297 3.93 5.57 11.32
CA LEU A 297 3.69 4.60 12.41
C LEU A 297 3.27 5.28 13.73
N MET A 298 3.96 6.36 14.10
CA MET A 298 3.74 7.07 15.37
C MET A 298 2.34 7.66 15.50
N ARG A 299 1.66 7.89 14.37
CA ARG A 299 0.30 8.43 14.34
C ARG A 299 -0.73 7.40 13.89
N ARG A 300 -0.36 6.14 13.64
CA ARG A 300 -1.30 5.16 13.07
C ARG A 300 -2.59 5.07 13.89
N GLY A 301 -3.74 5.06 13.22
CA GLY A 301 -5.03 5.00 13.91
C GLY A 301 -6.22 5.05 12.96
N PHE A 302 -7.39 4.66 13.47
CA PHE A 302 -8.65 4.75 12.74
C PHE A 302 -9.14 6.20 12.65
N ILE A 303 -9.74 6.53 11.50
CA ILE A 303 -10.40 7.81 11.25
C ILE A 303 -11.87 7.61 11.58
N ARG A 304 -12.40 8.43 12.49
CA ARG A 304 -13.83 8.48 12.80
C ARG A 304 -14.51 9.39 11.80
N ASP A 305 -15.74 9.06 11.43
CA ASP A 305 -16.56 10.00 10.66
C ASP A 305 -16.88 11.22 11.54
N MET A 306 -17.04 12.40 10.92
CA MET A 306 -17.60 13.54 11.66
C MET A 306 -19.08 13.26 11.87
N GLU A 307 -19.50 13.35 13.14
CA GLU A 307 -20.92 13.45 13.52
C GLU A 307 -21.41 14.88 13.34
#